data_AF-A0A2V8F0Z3-F1
#
_entry.id   AF-A0A2V8F0Z3-F1
#
_cell.length_a   1.000
_cell.length_b   1.000
_cell.length_c   1.000
_cell.angle_alpha   90.00
_cell.angle_beta   90.00
_cell.angle_gamma   90.00
#
_symmetry.space_group_name_H-M   'P 1'
#
loop_
_entity.id
_entity.type
_entity.pdbx_description
1 polymer ?
#
loop_
_entity_poly.entity_id
_entity_poly.type
_entity_poly.pdbx_seq_one_letter_code
_entity_poly.pdbx_strand_id
1 'polypeptide(L)'
;MRWMTRILLVPIFLLPILWVWPQRGTTAAFYTNPQWNNEPAIVRVERQINLDFMAADSSLPQQNFSVEWTGWLRIDRDGQYTFSTRTDDGSTIEIDGRVVVDNGGA
;
A
#
# COMPACT_ATOMS: atom_id res chain seq x y z
N MET A 1 33.47 -46.90 9.69
CA MET A 1 33.46 -46.50 8.27
C MET A 1 32.62 -45.24 8.13
N ARG A 2 33.14 -44.25 7.40
CA ARG A 2 32.78 -42.82 7.45
C ARG A 2 31.79 -42.49 6.36
N TRP A 3 30.80 -41.63 6.62
CA TRP A 3 30.46 -40.47 5.78
C TRP A 3 29.86 -39.37 6.68
N MET A 4 30.70 -38.46 7.15
CA MET A 4 30.25 -37.19 7.76
C MET A 4 30.09 -36.18 6.62
N THR A 5 28.88 -35.81 6.28
CA THR A 5 28.61 -34.71 5.36
C THR A 5 28.79 -33.40 6.12
N ARG A 6 29.89 -32.69 5.89
CA ARG A 6 30.09 -31.33 6.40
C ARG A 6 29.24 -30.39 5.55
N ILE A 7 28.15 -29.86 6.10
CA ILE A 7 27.48 -28.68 5.54
C ILE A 7 28.31 -27.47 5.98
N LEU A 8 29.02 -26.86 5.04
CA LEU A 8 29.61 -25.53 5.24
C LEU A 8 28.46 -24.52 5.24
N LEU A 9 28.03 -24.04 6.40
CA LEU A 9 27.27 -22.79 6.48
C LEU A 9 28.26 -21.67 6.16
N VAL A 10 28.33 -21.30 4.88
CA VAL A 10 28.93 -20.02 4.48
C VAL A 10 28.10 -18.93 5.16
N PRO A 11 28.72 -17.95 5.86
CA PRO A 11 27.95 -16.87 6.44
C PRO A 11 27.23 -16.14 5.30
N ILE A 12 25.90 -16.13 5.35
CA ILE A 12 25.05 -15.32 4.47
C ILE A 12 25.25 -13.86 4.88
N PHE A 13 26.40 -13.31 4.52
CA PHE A 13 26.67 -11.89 4.50
C PHE A 13 26.91 -11.58 3.02
N LEU A 14 26.03 -10.75 2.46
CA LEU A 14 25.90 -10.38 1.04
C LEU A 14 24.86 -11.22 0.29
N LEU A 15 23.64 -10.67 0.17
CA LEU A 15 22.88 -10.43 -1.09
C LEU A 15 21.34 -10.39 -0.82
N PRO A 16 20.62 -9.26 -1.04
CA PRO A 16 21.08 -7.87 -1.10
C PRO A 16 20.19 -6.93 -0.24
N ILE A 17 20.79 -6.08 0.59
CA ILE A 17 20.14 -4.83 1.07
C ILE A 17 20.09 -3.77 -0.07
N LEU A 18 20.40 -4.18 -1.30
CA LEU A 18 20.80 -3.29 -2.38
C LEU A 18 19.88 -3.29 -3.60
N TRP A 19 18.74 -3.98 -3.63
CA TRP A 19 17.81 -3.90 -4.77
C TRP A 19 16.33 -4.11 -4.40
N VAL A 20 15.91 -3.71 -3.19
CA VAL A 20 14.51 -3.27 -3.07
C VAL A 20 14.48 -1.88 -3.69
N TRP A 21 14.39 -1.81 -5.02
CA TRP A 21 13.86 -0.59 -5.61
C TRP A 21 12.56 -0.31 -4.88
N PRO A 22 12.33 0.90 -4.35
CA PRO A 22 11.01 1.23 -3.87
C PRO A 22 10.08 0.92 -5.02
N GLN A 23 9.21 -0.08 -4.86
CA GLN A 23 8.22 -0.38 -5.88
C GLN A 23 7.42 0.91 -6.03
N ARG A 24 7.51 1.51 -7.21
CA ARG A 24 6.83 2.77 -7.46
C ARG A 24 5.35 2.52 -7.30
N GLY A 25 4.75 3.16 -6.31
CA GLY A 25 3.36 2.95 -5.99
C GLY A 25 3.11 3.00 -4.49
N THR A 26 1.90 2.59 -4.15
CA THR A 26 1.39 2.48 -2.79
C THR A 26 0.89 1.05 -2.58
N THR A 27 0.99 0.55 -1.37
CA THR A 27 0.35 -0.71 -1.01
C THR A 27 -1.13 -0.41 -0.77
N ALA A 28 -1.99 -0.98 -1.60
CA ALA A 28 -3.44 -0.90 -1.48
C ALA A 28 -3.96 -2.16 -0.79
N ALA A 29 -4.67 -1.97 0.32
CA ALA A 29 -5.41 -3.01 1.03
C ALA A 29 -6.91 -2.79 0.81
N PHE A 30 -7.59 -3.80 0.26
CA PHE A 30 -9.02 -3.77 -0.03
C PHE A 30 -9.78 -4.58 1.01
N TYR A 31 -10.74 -3.95 1.69
CA TYR A 31 -11.55 -4.55 2.74
C TYR A 31 -12.99 -4.76 2.26
N THR A 32 -13.63 -5.86 2.67
CA THR A 32 -15.04 -6.15 2.34
C THR A 32 -16.03 -5.52 3.33
N ASN A 33 -15.63 -4.43 3.98
CA ASN A 33 -16.47 -3.63 4.87
C ASN A 33 -16.00 -2.16 4.82
N PRO A 34 -16.88 -1.19 5.10
CA PRO A 34 -16.53 0.22 5.04
C PRO A 34 -15.71 0.73 6.24
N GLN A 35 -15.48 -0.08 7.28
CA GLN A 35 -14.80 0.33 8.51
C GLN A 35 -13.33 -0.09 8.59
N TRP A 36 -12.71 -0.58 7.50
CA TRP A 36 -11.32 -1.09 7.49
C TRP A 36 -11.08 -2.18 8.54
N ASN A 37 -12.13 -2.90 8.94
CA ASN A 37 -12.05 -3.92 9.98
C ASN A 37 -11.57 -5.26 9.40
N ASN A 38 -10.97 -6.08 10.27
CA ASN A 38 -10.47 -7.42 9.95
C ASN A 38 -9.34 -7.42 8.92
N GLU A 39 -8.94 -8.61 8.45
CA GLU A 39 -7.93 -8.74 7.42
C GLU A 39 -8.45 -8.26 6.06
N PRO A 40 -7.64 -7.55 5.27
CA PRO A 40 -8.00 -7.16 3.91
C PRO A 40 -8.15 -8.40 3.02
N ALA A 41 -9.15 -8.39 2.15
CA ALA A 41 -9.38 -9.48 1.20
C ALA A 41 -8.27 -9.57 0.15
N ILE A 42 -7.74 -8.40 -0.26
CA ILE A 42 -6.69 -8.29 -1.26
C ILE A 42 -5.69 -7.22 -0.82
N VAL A 43 -4.39 -7.53 -0.92
CA VAL A 43 -3.30 -6.56 -0.74
C VAL A 43 -2.40 -6.61 -1.96
N ARG A 44 -2.17 -5.47 -2.60
CA ARG A 44 -1.28 -5.37 -3.76
C ARG A 44 -0.68 -3.98 -3.92
N VAL A 45 0.34 -3.86 -4.77
CA VAL A 45 0.96 -2.58 -5.08
C VAL A 45 0.27 -1.91 -6.26
N GLU A 46 -0.21 -0.69 -6.05
CA GLU A 46 -0.85 0.14 -7.05
C GLU A 46 0.04 1.33 -7.43
N ARG A 47 0.14 1.60 -8.73
CA ARG A 47 0.97 2.71 -9.25
C ARG A 47 0.29 4.07 -9.09
N GLN A 48 -1.03 4.07 -8.91
CA GLN A 48 -1.85 5.27 -8.79
C GLN A 48 -2.87 5.07 -7.66
N ILE A 49 -3.17 6.14 -6.92
CA ILE A 49 -4.27 6.17 -5.97
C ILE A 49 -5.52 6.60 -6.75
N ASN A 50 -6.24 5.60 -7.29
CA ASN A 50 -7.46 5.77 -8.06
C ASN A 50 -8.27 4.45 -8.01
N LEU A 51 -9.58 4.51 -8.13
CA LEU A 51 -10.49 3.36 -8.16
C LEU A 51 -11.18 3.14 -9.51
N ASP A 52 -10.89 3.93 -10.55
CA ASP A 52 -11.53 3.80 -11.89
C ASP A 52 -11.43 2.38 -12.49
N PHE A 53 -10.40 1.61 -12.13
CA PHE A 53 -10.21 0.24 -12.62
C PHE A 53 -11.15 -0.78 -11.95
N MET A 54 -11.74 -0.47 -10.80
CA MET A 54 -12.46 -1.46 -9.99
C MET A 54 -13.65 -2.08 -10.72
N ALA A 55 -14.33 -1.29 -11.56
CA ALA A 55 -15.47 -1.76 -12.34
C ALA A 55 -15.08 -2.87 -13.35
N ALA A 56 -13.80 -2.93 -13.75
CA ALA A 56 -13.29 -3.95 -14.67
C ALA A 56 -12.68 -5.17 -13.95
N ASP A 57 -12.38 -5.05 -12.65
CA ASP A 57 -11.74 -6.10 -11.85
C ASP A 57 -12.76 -6.71 -10.88
N SER A 58 -13.46 -7.74 -11.33
CA SER A 58 -14.48 -8.44 -10.53
C SER A 58 -13.92 -9.21 -9.33
N SER A 59 -12.60 -9.32 -9.19
CA SER A 59 -11.98 -9.90 -8.00
C SER A 59 -12.02 -8.95 -6.79
N LEU A 60 -12.23 -7.65 -7.03
CA LEU A 60 -12.30 -6.65 -5.99
C LEU A 60 -13.72 -6.51 -5.41
N PRO A 61 -13.84 -6.12 -4.12
CA PRO A 61 -15.11 -5.74 -3.53
C PRO A 61 -15.79 -4.62 -4.32
N GLN A 62 -17.06 -4.79 -4.69
CA GLN A 62 -17.79 -3.83 -5.53
C GLN A 62 -18.76 -2.93 -4.74
N GLN A 63 -19.14 -3.34 -3.53
CA GLN A 63 -20.07 -2.59 -2.66
C GLN A 63 -19.65 -2.76 -1.20
N ASN A 64 -20.00 -1.77 -0.36
CA ASN A 64 -19.74 -1.77 1.09
C ASN A 64 -18.29 -2.14 1.42
N PHE A 65 -17.35 -1.48 0.76
CA PHE A 65 -15.94 -1.76 0.89
C PHE A 65 -15.19 -0.52 1.38
N SER A 66 -13.97 -0.73 1.83
CA SER A 66 -13.01 0.36 2.03
C SER A 66 -11.67 -0.03 1.43
N VAL A 67 -10.87 0.99 1.13
CA VAL A 67 -9.50 0.81 0.63
C VAL A 67 -8.58 1.68 1.46
N GLU A 68 -7.42 1.12 1.81
CA GLU A 68 -6.34 1.82 2.49
C GLU A 68 -5.10 1.80 1.61
N TRP A 69 -4.54 2.98 1.34
CA TRP A 69 -3.28 3.11 0.63
C TRP A 69 -2.18 3.57 1.59
N THR A 70 -1.11 2.79 1.66
CA THR A 70 0.07 3.12 2.48
C THR A 70 1.31 3.22 1.60
N GLY A 71 2.18 4.18 1.90
CA GLY A 71 3.40 4.37 1.13
C GLY A 71 4.15 5.64 1.50
N TRP A 72 5.06 6.02 0.61
CA TRP A 72 5.91 7.21 0.78
C TRP A 72 5.70 8.19 -0.36
N LEU A 73 5.53 9.46 0.00
CA LEU A 73 5.51 10.55 -0.96
C LEU A 73 6.91 11.14 -1.09
N ARG A 74 7.47 11.14 -2.31
CA ARG A 74 8.75 11.79 -2.58
C ARG A 74 8.50 13.23 -3.04
N ILE A 75 8.99 14.19 -2.25
CA ILE A 75 8.97 15.62 -2.59
C ILE A 75 10.33 16.02 -3.16
N ASP A 76 10.38 16.34 -4.45
CA ASP A 76 11.63 16.68 -5.15
C ASP A 76 12.01 18.17 -5.01
N ARG A 77 11.08 19.02 -4.57
CA ARG A 77 11.29 20.46 -4.39
C ARG A 77 10.60 20.95 -3.13
N ASP A 78 11.28 21.81 -2.39
CA ASP A 78 10.69 22.48 -1.24
C ASP A 78 9.56 23.42 -1.68
N GLY A 79 8.49 23.49 -0.88
CA GLY A 79 7.35 24.34 -1.18
C GLY A 79 6.11 24.03 -0.34
N GLN A 80 5.05 24.82 -0.56
CA GLN A 80 3.72 24.53 -0.02
C GLN A 80 2.96 23.66 -1.02
N TYR A 81 2.32 22.61 -0.50
CA TYR A 81 1.53 21.68 -1.28
C TYR A 81 0.09 21.67 -0.76
N THR A 82 -0.86 21.65 -1.69
CA THR A 82 -2.26 21.39 -1.38
C THR A 82 -2.58 19.97 -1.78
N PHE A 83 -3.08 19.19 -0.83
CA PHE A 83 -3.63 17.86 -1.08
C PHE A 83 -5.15 17.96 -1.18
N SER A 84 -5.75 17.14 -2.03
CA SER A 84 -7.20 17.04 -2.19
C SER A 84 -7.58 15.62 -2.56
N THR A 85 -8.82 15.26 -2.24
CA THR A 85 -9.45 14.01 -2.67
C THR A 85 -10.69 14.33 -3.49
N ARG A 86 -11.13 13.35 -4.28
CA ARG A 86 -12.43 13.36 -4.96
C ARG A 86 -13.04 11.99 -4.76
N THR A 87 -14.05 11.91 -3.90
CA THR A 87 -14.75 10.68 -3.55
C THR A 87 -16.26 10.91 -3.55
N ASP A 88 -17.01 9.84 -3.70
CA ASP A 88 -18.48 9.84 -3.59
C ASP A 88 -18.91 9.76 -2.12
N ASP A 89 -18.38 8.75 -1.41
CA ASP A 89 -18.53 8.58 0.04
C ASP A 89 -17.40 9.35 0.78
N GLY A 90 -16.69 8.72 1.71
CA GLY A 90 -15.62 9.36 2.50
C GLY A 90 -14.21 9.13 2.00
N SER A 91 -13.30 10.05 2.31
CA SER A 91 -11.85 9.83 2.25
C SER A 91 -11.06 10.71 3.20
N THR A 92 -9.93 10.19 3.66
CA THR A 92 -8.99 10.91 4.52
C THR A 92 -7.58 10.75 3.95
N ILE A 93 -6.78 11.83 3.97
CA ILE A 93 -5.34 11.76 3.72
C ILE A 93 -4.61 12.09 5.02
N GLU A 94 -3.76 11.17 5.44
CA GLU A 94 -2.81 11.37 6.53
C GLU A 94 -1.38 11.44 5.98
N ILE A 95 -0.61 12.44 6.42
CA ILE A 95 0.81 12.59 6.12
C ILE A 95 1.55 12.75 7.45
N ASP A 96 2.55 11.91 7.70
CA ASP A 96 3.36 11.90 8.93
C ASP A 96 2.53 11.91 10.23
N GLY A 97 1.48 11.10 10.30
CA GLY A 97 0.61 11.00 11.48
C GLY A 97 -0.40 12.13 11.63
N ARG A 98 -0.54 13.01 10.62
CA ARG A 98 -1.45 14.16 10.65
C ARG A 98 -2.45 14.11 9.51
N VAL A 99 -3.73 14.25 9.84
CA VAL A 99 -4.79 14.41 8.84
C VAL A 99 -4.61 15.76 8.14
N VAL A 100 -4.38 15.72 6.83
CA VAL A 100 -4.23 16.90 5.97
C VAL A 100 -5.43 17.12 5.06
N VAL A 101 -6.23 16.07 4.81
CA VAL A 101 -7.52 16.14 4.15
C VAL A 101 -8.48 15.24 4.91
N ASP A 102 -9.65 15.77 5.26
CA ASP A 102 -10.78 15.02 5.77
C ASP A 102 -12.01 15.37 4.92
N ASN A 103 -12.39 14.45 4.05
CA ASN A 103 -13.58 14.55 3.23
C ASN A 103 -14.60 13.55 3.76
N GLY A 104 -15.26 13.93 4.85
CA GLY A 104 -16.07 13.06 5.74
C GLY A 104 -17.28 12.35 5.15
N GLY A 105 -17.39 12.24 3.82
CA GLY A 105 -18.52 11.63 3.11
C GLY A 105 -19.84 12.36 3.35
N ALA A 106 -20.78 12.18 2.42
CA ALA A 106 -22.16 12.63 2.59
C ALA A 106 -23.01 11.49 3.16
#